data_AF-A0AAD5AZW1-F1
#
_entry.id   AF-A0AAD5AZW1-F1
#
_cell.length_a   1.000
_cell.length_b   1.000
_cell.length_c   1.000
_cell.angle_alpha   90.00
_cell.angle_beta   90.00
_cell.angle_gamma   90.00
#
_symmetry.space_group_name_H-M   'P 1'
#
loop_
_entity.id
_entity.type
_entity.pdbx_description
1 polymer ?
#
loop_
_entity_poly.entity_id
_entity_poly.type
_entity_poly.pdbx_seq_one_letter_code
_entity_poly.pdbx_strand_id
1 'polypeptide(L)'
;QYRLLKFVCSSMLEKTYLPGQTGWDTCAPVWSCIQEVGTEITLSDPEFLLKVAVYTRQELNIRITANFLLALAAYLPNSKPHLRRYFCSAVRLPSDWLEVTRVYSQCFSTSLPSCLKKALADKFKQFSEYQLAKYNTRKHRCKHSKKK
;
A
#
# COMPACT_ATOMS: atom_id res chain seq x y z
N GLN A 1 15.05 3.38 -13.67
CA GLN A 1 14.09 2.26 -13.78
C GLN A 1 14.63 0.96 -13.14
N TYR A 2 15.76 0.40 -13.61
CA TYR A 2 16.32 -0.86 -13.05
C TYR A 2 16.68 -0.82 -11.55
N ARG A 3 17.06 0.36 -11.00
CA ARG A 3 17.39 0.51 -9.58
C ARG A 3 16.20 0.22 -8.66
N LEU A 4 15.01 0.73 -8.98
CA LEU A 4 13.80 0.48 -8.17
C LEU A 4 13.46 -1.01 -8.16
N LEU A 5 13.54 -1.67 -9.32
CA LEU A 5 13.31 -3.11 -9.44
C LEU A 5 14.33 -3.91 -8.63
N LYS A 6 15.61 -3.50 -8.64
CA LYS A 6 16.65 -4.11 -7.81
C LYS A 6 16.35 -3.97 -6.32
N PHE A 7 15.94 -2.79 -5.84
CA PHE A 7 15.55 -2.59 -4.44
C PHE A 7 14.28 -3.32 -4.05
N VAL A 8 13.28 -3.34 -4.93
CA VAL A 8 12.07 -4.14 -4.74
C VAL A 8 12.43 -5.62 -4.62
N CYS A 9 13.31 -6.14 -5.48
CA CYS A 9 13.81 -7.51 -5.40
C CYS A 9 14.68 -7.75 -4.15
N SER A 10 15.51 -6.80 -3.72
CA SER A 10 16.28 -6.89 -2.46
C SER A 10 15.34 -6.94 -1.25
N SER A 11 14.24 -6.17 -1.27
CA SER A 11 13.19 -6.26 -0.25
C SER A 11 12.47 -7.62 -0.25
N MET A 12 12.62 -8.45 -1.28
CA MET A 12 12.10 -9.83 -1.30
C MET A 12 13.01 -10.80 -0.57
N LEU A 13 14.30 -10.49 -0.48
CA LEU A 13 15.33 -11.35 0.14
C LEU A 13 15.48 -11.05 1.64
N GLU A 14 15.17 -9.83 2.06
CA GLU A 14 15.15 -9.42 3.48
C GLU A 14 13.75 -9.57 4.09
N LYS A 15 13.65 -9.91 5.37
CA LYS A 15 12.35 -9.96 6.08
C LYS A 15 11.74 -8.56 6.12
N THR A 16 10.79 -8.27 5.24
CA THR A 16 10.04 -6.99 5.28
C THR A 16 8.99 -7.02 6.39
N TYR A 17 9.17 -6.16 7.39
CA TYR A 17 8.17 -5.93 8.43
C TYR A 17 7.20 -4.83 8.01
N LEU A 18 5.93 -4.96 8.42
CA LEU A 18 4.95 -3.90 8.25
C LEU A 18 5.29 -2.72 9.18
N PRO A 19 4.92 -1.48 8.82
CA PRO A 19 5.09 -0.32 9.69
C PRO A 19 4.45 -0.55 11.07
N GLY A 20 5.25 -0.41 12.13
CA GLY A 20 4.81 -0.63 13.51
C GLY A 20 4.82 -2.09 13.99
N GLN A 21 5.44 -3.03 13.27
CA GLN A 21 5.80 -4.35 13.82
C GLN A 21 7.18 -4.33 14.49
N THR A 22 7.39 -5.22 15.48
CA THR A 22 8.70 -5.46 16.11
C THR A 22 9.73 -5.88 15.06
N GLY A 23 10.73 -5.04 14.80
CA GLY A 23 11.74 -5.23 13.73
C GLY A 23 11.68 -4.21 12.59
N TRP A 24 10.67 -3.32 12.57
CA TRP A 24 10.56 -2.23 11.59
C TRP A 24 11.82 -1.34 11.54
N ASP A 25 12.37 -1.00 12.70
CA ASP A 25 13.50 -0.07 12.81
C ASP A 25 14.77 -0.59 12.12
N THR A 26 14.89 -1.92 11.97
CA THR A 26 16.01 -2.55 11.26
C THR A 26 15.84 -2.50 9.74
N CYS A 27 14.61 -2.40 9.23
CA CYS A 27 14.29 -2.34 7.79
C CYS A 27 13.98 -0.91 7.28
N ALA A 28 13.89 0.07 8.17
CA ALA A 28 13.77 1.50 7.85
C ALA A 28 14.68 1.97 6.69
N PRO A 29 15.98 1.58 6.59
CA PRO A 29 16.84 2.09 5.51
C PRO A 29 16.39 1.67 4.10
N VAL A 30 15.81 0.48 3.94
CA VAL A 30 15.34 0.01 2.62
C VAL A 30 14.12 0.81 2.17
N TRP A 31 13.19 1.08 3.08
CA TRP A 31 11.99 1.85 2.78
C TRP A 31 12.29 3.29 2.42
N SER A 32 13.20 3.95 3.14
CA SER A 32 13.66 5.31 2.82
C SER A 32 14.32 5.35 1.43
N CYS A 33 15.16 4.37 1.10
CA CYS A 33 15.77 4.29 -0.23
C CYS A 33 14.72 4.11 -1.34
N ILE A 34 13.68 3.28 -1.11
CA ILE A 34 12.56 3.15 -2.05
C ILE A 34 11.80 4.48 -2.21
N GLN A 35 11.64 5.25 -1.13
CA GLN A 35 11.00 6.57 -1.20
C GLN A 35 11.81 7.56 -2.02
N GLU A 36 13.12 7.64 -1.81
CA GLU A 36 14.03 8.51 -2.56
C GLU A 36 14.02 8.16 -4.05
N VAL A 37 14.29 6.90 -4.39
CA VAL A 37 14.29 6.41 -5.77
C VAL A 37 12.91 6.54 -6.41
N GLY A 38 11.85 6.31 -5.64
CA GLY A 38 10.47 6.50 -6.08
C GLY A 38 10.18 7.96 -6.44
N THR A 39 10.64 8.90 -5.62
CA THR A 39 10.50 10.34 -5.87
C THR A 39 11.20 10.73 -7.16
N GLU A 40 12.47 10.34 -7.32
CA GLU A 40 13.25 10.60 -8.54
C GLU A 40 12.56 10.06 -9.80
N ILE A 41 12.09 8.81 -9.75
CA ILE A 41 11.45 8.20 -10.91
C ILE A 41 10.14 8.91 -11.26
N THR A 42 9.34 9.31 -10.26
CA THR A 42 8.08 10.01 -10.53
C THR A 42 8.24 11.39 -11.16
N LEU A 43 9.45 11.97 -11.17
CA LEU A 43 9.75 13.19 -11.93
C LEU A 43 9.83 12.91 -13.44
N SER A 44 10.30 11.74 -13.84
CA SER A 44 10.45 11.36 -15.26
C SER A 44 9.29 10.52 -15.79
N ASP A 45 8.81 9.55 -14.99
CA ASP A 45 7.68 8.68 -15.31
C ASP A 45 6.77 8.56 -14.07
N PRO A 46 5.70 9.37 -13.98
CA PRO A 46 4.80 9.40 -12.83
C PRO A 46 3.99 8.12 -12.66
N GLU A 47 3.83 7.31 -13.71
CA GLU A 47 3.05 6.07 -13.67
C GLU A 47 3.89 4.84 -13.30
N PHE A 48 5.22 4.91 -13.47
CA PHE A 48 6.11 3.77 -13.26
C PHE A 48 5.92 3.11 -11.90
N LEU A 49 5.87 3.92 -10.83
CA LEU A 49 5.71 3.42 -9.47
C LEU A 49 4.42 2.60 -9.29
N LEU A 50 3.33 3.05 -9.93
CA LEU A 50 2.03 2.37 -9.89
C LEU A 50 2.03 1.08 -10.70
N LYS A 51 2.71 1.08 -11.87
CA LYS A 51 2.90 -0.14 -12.67
C LYS A 51 3.69 -1.19 -11.91
N VAL A 52 4.75 -0.78 -11.21
CA VAL A 52 5.54 -1.68 -10.35
C VAL A 52 4.68 -2.21 -9.19
N ALA A 53 3.83 -1.38 -8.57
CA ALA A 53 2.92 -1.83 -7.53
C ALA A 53 1.93 -2.91 -8.03
N VAL A 54 1.35 -2.72 -9.22
CA VAL A 54 0.48 -3.71 -9.87
C VAL A 54 1.25 -5.00 -10.17
N TYR A 55 2.42 -4.90 -10.81
CA TYR A 55 3.27 -6.05 -11.14
C TYR A 55 3.66 -6.85 -9.89
N THR A 56 4.08 -6.14 -8.83
CA THR A 56 4.49 -6.75 -7.55
C THR A 56 3.34 -7.51 -6.91
N ARG A 57 2.10 -7.01 -7.03
CA ARG A 57 0.92 -7.72 -6.52
C ARG A 57 0.49 -8.89 -7.41
N GLN A 58 0.46 -8.69 -8.72
CA GLN A 58 -0.17 -9.61 -9.66
C GLN A 58 0.75 -10.76 -10.04
N GLU A 59 2.00 -10.45 -10.37
CA GLU A 59 2.98 -11.42 -10.86
C GLU A 59 3.81 -11.99 -9.72
N LEU A 60 4.29 -11.14 -8.80
CA LEU A 60 5.17 -11.57 -7.71
C LEU A 60 4.41 -11.98 -6.45
N ASN A 61 3.11 -11.66 -6.38
CA ASN A 61 2.21 -11.93 -5.25
C ASN A 61 2.70 -11.39 -3.88
N ILE A 62 3.51 -10.32 -3.87
CA ILE A 62 4.06 -9.72 -2.65
C ILE A 62 3.19 -8.58 -2.16
N ARG A 63 2.41 -8.87 -1.12
CA ARG A 63 1.40 -7.95 -0.58
C ARG A 63 2.00 -6.74 0.12
N ILE A 64 3.00 -6.96 0.98
CA ILE A 64 3.58 -5.92 1.84
C ILE A 64 4.17 -4.80 0.98
N THR A 65 5.05 -5.15 0.05
CA THR A 65 5.71 -4.19 -0.85
C THR A 65 4.70 -3.50 -1.77
N ALA A 66 3.73 -4.22 -2.34
CA ALA A 66 2.70 -3.60 -3.19
C ALA A 66 1.86 -2.57 -2.42
N ASN A 67 1.44 -2.88 -1.18
CA ASN A 67 0.65 -1.96 -0.36
C ASN A 67 1.46 -0.71 0.03
N PHE A 68 2.76 -0.87 0.33
CA PHE A 68 3.66 0.25 0.57
C PHE A 68 3.83 1.14 -0.66
N LEU A 69 4.07 0.55 -1.84
CA LEU A 69 4.22 1.30 -3.09
C LEU A 69 2.97 2.11 -3.44
N LEU A 70 1.78 1.56 -3.18
CA LEU A 70 0.52 2.30 -3.34
C LEU A 70 0.38 3.47 -2.37
N ALA A 71 0.78 3.27 -1.11
CA ALA A 71 0.78 4.34 -0.10
C ALA A 71 1.78 5.45 -0.48
N LEU A 72 2.98 5.08 -0.94
CA LEU A 72 3.99 6.01 -1.45
C LEU A 72 3.47 6.80 -2.67
N ALA A 73 2.83 6.12 -3.62
CA ALA A 73 2.23 6.78 -4.78
C ALA A 73 1.08 7.74 -4.40
N ALA A 74 0.38 7.48 -3.29
CA ALA A 74 -0.61 8.41 -2.77
C ALA A 74 0.02 9.64 -2.08
N TYR A 75 1.26 9.53 -1.61
CA TYR A 75 1.98 10.63 -0.95
C TYR A 75 2.66 11.57 -1.98
N LEU A 76 3.30 11.00 -3.00
CA LEU A 76 4.06 11.75 -4.00
C LEU A 76 3.15 12.57 -4.94
N PRO A 77 3.43 13.87 -5.16
CA PRO A 77 2.54 14.75 -5.91
C PRO A 77 2.32 14.33 -7.37
N ASN A 78 3.37 13.84 -8.04
CA ASN A 78 3.33 13.54 -9.47
C ASN A 78 2.55 12.26 -9.80
N SER A 79 2.51 11.28 -8.89
CA SER A 79 1.81 10.01 -9.11
C SER A 79 0.35 10.02 -8.61
N LYS A 80 -0.03 10.96 -7.74
CA LYS A 80 -1.41 11.14 -7.25
C LYS A 80 -2.49 11.14 -8.34
N PRO A 81 -2.33 11.84 -9.48
CA PRO A 81 -3.37 11.86 -10.53
C PRO A 81 -3.63 10.48 -11.14
N HIS A 82 -2.60 9.63 -11.19
CA HIS A 82 -2.66 8.31 -11.85
C HIS A 82 -3.07 7.19 -10.89
N LEU A 83 -2.96 7.40 -9.58
CA LEU A 83 -3.23 6.39 -8.54
C LEU A 83 -4.55 5.66 -8.75
N ARG A 84 -5.65 6.41 -8.97
CA ARG A 84 -7.01 5.87 -9.07
C ARG A 84 -7.16 4.81 -10.16
N ARG A 85 -6.45 4.96 -11.29
CA ARG A 85 -6.48 4.03 -12.44
C ARG A 85 -5.87 2.67 -12.08
N TYR A 86 -4.78 2.67 -11.31
CA TYR A 86 -4.01 1.46 -11.01
C TYR A 86 -4.38 0.81 -9.68
N PHE A 87 -4.96 1.58 -8.75
CA PHE A 87 -5.31 1.12 -7.40
C PHE A 87 -6.21 -0.11 -7.42
N CYS A 88 -7.24 -0.11 -8.28
CA CYS A 88 -8.20 -1.23 -8.31
C CYS A 88 -7.57 -2.54 -8.79
N SER A 89 -6.58 -2.46 -9.68
CA SER A 89 -5.84 -3.62 -10.19
C SER A 89 -4.81 -4.13 -9.19
N ALA A 90 -4.21 -3.23 -8.41
CA ALA A 90 -3.21 -3.58 -7.41
C ALA A 90 -3.81 -4.08 -6.08
N VAL A 91 -5.01 -3.65 -5.70
CA VAL A 91 -5.68 -4.14 -4.49
C VAL A 91 -6.59 -5.32 -4.84
N ARG A 92 -6.31 -6.52 -4.33
CA ARG A 92 -7.09 -7.73 -4.63
C ARG A 92 -8.00 -8.17 -3.49
N LEU A 93 -7.56 -8.01 -2.24
CA LEU A 93 -8.31 -8.44 -1.05
C LEU A 93 -8.77 -7.24 -0.20
N PRO A 94 -9.90 -7.34 0.52
CA PRO A 94 -10.30 -6.31 1.49
C PRO A 94 -9.23 -6.03 2.56
N SER A 95 -8.41 -7.03 2.91
CA SER A 95 -7.25 -6.81 3.79
C SER A 95 -6.18 -5.91 3.16
N ASP A 96 -5.94 -6.02 1.84
CA ASP A 96 -4.97 -5.15 1.14
C ASP A 96 -5.47 -3.70 1.18
N TRP A 97 -6.78 -3.53 0.97
CA TRP A 97 -7.46 -2.24 1.06
C TRP A 97 -7.29 -1.58 2.43
N LEU A 98 -7.41 -2.34 3.53
CA LEU A 98 -7.15 -1.86 4.89
C LEU A 98 -5.65 -1.59 5.15
N GLU A 99 -4.77 -2.42 4.60
CA GLU A 99 -3.34 -2.29 4.86
C GLU A 99 -2.75 -1.05 4.19
N VAL A 100 -3.20 -0.71 2.98
CA VAL A 100 -2.75 0.52 2.30
C VAL A 100 -3.07 1.77 3.13
N THR A 101 -4.26 1.84 3.74
CA THR A 101 -4.62 3.00 4.58
C THR A 101 -3.80 3.03 5.86
N ARG A 102 -3.57 1.86 6.47
CA ARG A 102 -2.72 1.73 7.66
C ARG A 102 -1.28 2.18 7.40
N VAL A 103 -0.66 1.64 6.35
CA VAL A 103 0.70 2.00 5.94
C VAL A 103 0.78 3.49 5.62
N TYR A 104 -0.23 4.04 4.93
CA TYR A 104 -0.25 5.47 4.64
C TYR A 104 -0.22 6.32 5.91
N SER A 105 -1.10 6.00 6.87
CA SER A 105 -1.21 6.73 8.13
C SER A 105 0.02 6.62 9.01
N GLN A 106 0.72 5.48 8.97
CA GLN A 106 1.92 5.25 9.78
C GLN A 106 3.19 5.85 9.16
N CYS A 107 3.32 5.86 7.84
CA CYS A 107 4.55 6.26 7.16
C CYS A 107 4.57 7.69 6.63
N PHE A 108 3.41 8.29 6.36
CA PHE A 108 3.36 9.56 5.61
C PHE A 108 2.54 10.65 6.29
N SER A 109 1.27 10.39 6.55
CA SER A 109 0.39 11.39 7.16
C SER A 109 -0.87 10.74 7.72
N THR A 110 -1.33 11.25 8.87
CA THR A 110 -2.59 10.84 9.49
C THR A 110 -3.82 11.15 8.63
N SER A 111 -3.74 12.13 7.73
CA SER A 111 -4.85 12.55 6.87
C SER A 111 -4.74 11.96 5.47
N LEU A 112 -5.75 11.16 5.09
CA LEU A 112 -5.79 10.54 3.76
C LEU A 112 -6.05 11.58 2.66
N PRO A 113 -5.28 11.57 1.56
CA PRO A 113 -5.46 12.49 0.44
C PRO A 113 -6.72 12.13 -0.34
N SER A 114 -7.29 13.12 -1.04
CA SER A 114 -8.55 12.94 -1.79
C SER A 114 -8.46 11.88 -2.89
N CYS A 115 -7.30 11.75 -3.55
CA CYS A 115 -7.04 10.71 -4.55
C CYS A 115 -7.16 9.30 -3.95
N LEU A 116 -6.57 9.07 -2.77
CA LEU A 116 -6.61 7.78 -2.09
C LEU A 116 -8.02 7.48 -1.56
N LYS A 117 -8.71 8.47 -0.95
CA LYS A 117 -10.11 8.32 -0.53
C LYS A 117 -11.02 7.89 -1.69
N LYS A 118 -10.89 8.54 -2.85
CA LYS A 118 -11.66 8.21 -4.05
C LYS A 118 -11.34 6.80 -4.57
N ALA A 119 -10.05 6.45 -4.65
CA ALA A 119 -9.62 5.13 -5.10
C ALA A 119 -10.10 4.00 -4.17
N LEU A 120 -10.08 4.24 -2.85
CA LEU A 120 -10.62 3.33 -1.84
C LEU A 120 -12.13 3.13 -2.02
N ALA A 121 -12.87 4.21 -2.23
CA ALA A 121 -14.33 4.17 -2.42
C ALA A 121 -14.70 3.40 -3.70
N ASP A 122 -13.98 3.60 -4.79
CA ASP A 122 -14.22 2.85 -6.03
C ASP A 122 -13.91 1.37 -5.85
N LYS A 123 -12.79 1.05 -5.21
CA LYS A 123 -12.42 -0.36 -4.99
C LYS A 123 -13.39 -1.07 -4.06
N PHE A 124 -13.93 -0.35 -3.06
CA PHE A 124 -14.91 -0.91 -2.13
C PHE A 124 -16.14 -1.45 -2.85
N LYS A 125 -16.63 -0.74 -3.87
CA LYS A 125 -17.79 -1.15 -4.68
C LYS A 125 -17.55 -2.44 -5.49
N GLN A 126 -16.30 -2.82 -5.73
CA GLN A 126 -15.96 -4.03 -6.49
C GLN A 126 -15.86 -5.28 -5.61
N PHE A 127 -15.87 -5.15 -4.28
CA PHE A 127 -15.82 -6.32 -3.40
C PHE A 127 -17.19 -6.99 -3.32
N SER A 128 -17.20 -8.31 -3.45
CA SER A 128 -18.40 -9.11 -3.21
C SER A 128 -18.77 -9.14 -1.73
N GLU A 129 -20.05 -9.37 -1.45
CA GLU A 129 -20.56 -9.52 -0.08
C GLU A 129 -19.79 -10.61 0.69
N TYR A 130 -19.50 -11.74 0.06
CA TYR A 130 -18.72 -12.82 0.67
C TYR A 130 -17.30 -12.36 1.08
N GLN A 131 -16.61 -11.62 0.21
CA GLN A 131 -15.29 -11.08 0.53
C GLN A 131 -15.37 -10.12 1.73
N LEU A 132 -16.36 -9.23 1.73
CA LEU A 132 -16.57 -8.31 2.84
C LEU A 132 -16.85 -9.08 4.13
N ALA A 133 -17.74 -10.07 4.12
CA ALA A 133 -18.07 -10.88 5.30
C ALA A 133 -16.86 -11.65 5.84
N LYS A 134 -16.06 -12.27 4.96
CA LYS A 134 -14.88 -13.07 5.33
C LYS A 134 -13.78 -12.22 5.97
N TYR A 135 -13.51 -11.05 5.43
CA TYR A 135 -12.43 -10.18 5.90
C TYR A 135 -12.88 -9.16 6.95
N ASN A 136 -14.18 -9.05 7.25
CA ASN A 136 -14.75 -8.30 8.37
C ASN A 136 -14.60 -9.08 9.69
N THR A 137 -13.34 -9.31 10.09
CA THR A 137 -13.02 -10.11 11.28
C THR A 137 -13.34 -9.37 12.57
N ARG A 138 -13.84 -10.15 13.55
CA ARG A 138 -14.38 -9.71 14.85
C ARG A 138 -13.36 -8.94 15.74
N LYS A 139 -12.05 -8.99 15.44
CA LYS A 139 -11.00 -8.24 16.14
C LYS A 139 -11.12 -6.71 15.94
N HIS A 140 -11.70 -6.28 14.82
CA HIS A 140 -11.99 -4.87 14.51
C HIS A 140 -13.37 -4.41 15.01
N ARG A 141 -14.24 -5.35 15.40
CA ARG A 141 -15.44 -5.07 16.18
C ARG A 141 -14.98 -4.96 17.63
N CYS A 142 -14.63 -3.75 18.09
CA CYS A 142 -14.63 -3.47 19.53
C CYS A 142 -15.94 -4.00 20.09
N LYS A 143 -15.89 -5.13 20.80
CA LYS A 143 -17.07 -5.71 21.42
C LYS A 143 -17.44 -4.75 22.52
N HIS A 144 -18.65 -4.19 22.39
CA HIS A 144 -19.40 -3.51 23.44
C HIS A 144 -18.93 -3.94 24.83
N SER A 145 -18.51 -2.97 25.64
CA SER A 145 -18.47 -3.14 27.08
C SER A 145 -19.85 -3.63 27.52
N LYS A 146 -19.97 -4.91 27.85
CA LYS A 146 -21.08 -5.34 28.70
C LYS A 146 -20.78 -4.70 30.05
N LYS A 147 -21.37 -3.53 30.30
CA LYS A 147 -21.55 -3.04 31.67
C LYS A 147 -22.22 -4.18 32.45
N LYS A 148 -21.46 -4.76 33.36
CA LYS A 148 -22.01 -5.41 34.56
C LYS A 148 -22.05 -4.34 35.63
#